data_AF-B8L5M8-F1
#
_entry.id   AF-B8L5M8-F1
#
_cell.length_a   1.000
_cell.length_b   1.000
_cell.length_c   1.000
_cell.angle_alpha   90.00
_cell.angle_beta   90.00
_cell.angle_gamma   90.00
#
_symmetry.space_group_name_H-M   'P 1'
#
loop_
_entity.id
_entity.type
_entity.pdbx_description
1 polymer ?
#
loop_
_entity_poly.entity_id
_entity_poly.type
_entity_poly.pdbx_seq_one_letter_code
_entity_poly.pdbx_strand_id
1 'polypeptide(L)'
;MPKIRPAHVDDLPAISGVCLAAFNEAVAPTLSATGIATFGSVAAADAFGARLQGDNHILVAEQDARVVGMVELKEGRHLAMLFVDPTCQGQGIGHALFEAVLPQVRGPMLTVRASLNAVPTYLRYGFVLDGEVGEFNGLVYQKMVRAAA
;
A
#
# COMPACT_ATOMS: atom_id res chain seq x y z
N MET A 1 1.62 -17.76 9.76
CA MET A 1 0.99 -16.48 9.39
C MET A 1 1.83 -15.36 9.97
N PRO A 2 2.12 -14.29 9.21
CA PRO A 2 2.93 -13.19 9.70
C PRO A 2 2.22 -12.46 10.85
N LYS A 3 3.00 -11.90 11.78
CA LYS A 3 2.49 -11.04 12.85
C LYS A 3 2.24 -9.65 12.28
N ILE A 4 1.00 -9.16 12.38
CA ILE A 4 0.68 -7.78 11.97
C ILE A 4 0.79 -6.87 13.19
N ARG A 5 1.50 -5.76 13.05
CA ARG A 5 1.69 -4.76 14.12
C ARG A 5 1.85 -3.35 13.55
N PRO A 6 1.61 -2.30 14.35
CA PRO A 6 2.01 -0.94 14.00
C PRO A 6 3.50 -0.87 13.64
N ALA A 7 3.81 -0.04 12.64
CA ALA A 7 5.18 0.25 12.25
C ALA A 7 5.88 1.10 13.33
N HIS A 8 7.16 0.84 13.52
CA HIS A 8 8.09 1.63 14.32
C HIS A 8 9.07 2.37 13.40
N VAL A 9 9.74 3.41 13.92
CA VAL A 9 10.74 4.18 13.16
C VAL A 9 11.89 3.30 12.64
N ASP A 10 12.21 2.22 13.37
CA ASP A 10 13.25 1.27 12.95
C ASP A 10 12.83 0.39 11.77
N ASP A 11 11.53 0.28 11.49
CA ASP A 11 11.02 -0.49 10.35
C ASP A 11 11.14 0.28 9.03
N LEU A 12 11.37 1.60 9.05
CA LEU A 12 11.30 2.47 7.88
C LEU A 12 12.21 2.03 6.71
N PRO A 13 13.47 1.61 6.95
CA PRO A 13 14.31 1.08 5.88
C PRO A 13 13.73 -0.20 5.25
N ALA A 14 13.17 -1.08 6.07
CA ALA A 14 12.60 -2.35 5.62
C ALA A 14 11.29 -2.13 4.84
N ILE A 15 10.43 -1.22 5.32
CA ILE A 15 9.19 -0.81 4.62
C ILE A 15 9.53 -0.24 3.24
N SER A 16 10.50 0.67 3.16
CA SER A 16 10.98 1.25 1.90
C SER A 16 11.48 0.17 0.95
N GLY A 17 12.30 -0.76 1.44
CA GLY A 17 12.81 -1.90 0.68
C GLY A 17 11.71 -2.77 0.08
N VAL A 18 10.71 -3.17 0.89
CA VAL A 18 9.57 -3.98 0.42
C VAL A 18 8.77 -3.25 -0.65
N CYS A 19 8.45 -1.97 -0.45
CA CYS A 19 7.71 -1.17 -1.42
C CYS A 19 8.44 -1.07 -2.76
N LEU A 20 9.74 -0.74 -2.72
CA LEU A 20 10.56 -0.61 -3.93
C LEU A 20 10.70 -1.95 -4.66
N ALA A 21 10.95 -3.05 -3.95
CA ALA A 21 11.06 -4.37 -4.55
C ALA A 21 9.75 -4.78 -5.25
N ALA A 22 8.62 -4.69 -4.56
CA ALA A 22 7.31 -5.04 -5.11
C ALA A 22 6.90 -4.13 -6.27
N PHE A 23 7.16 -2.82 -6.18
CA PHE A 23 6.88 -1.87 -7.25
C PHE A 23 7.75 -2.12 -8.49
N ASN A 24 9.05 -2.35 -8.31
CA ASN A 24 9.97 -2.56 -9.42
C ASN A 24 9.65 -3.82 -10.22
N GLU A 25 9.20 -4.87 -9.55
CA GLU A 25 8.81 -6.12 -10.24
C GLU A 25 7.48 -5.97 -10.98
N ALA A 26 6.47 -5.38 -10.34
CA ALA A 26 5.10 -5.48 -10.81
C ALA A 26 4.58 -4.24 -11.57
N VAL A 27 5.11 -3.05 -11.28
CA VAL A 27 4.53 -1.77 -11.74
C VAL A 27 5.52 -0.96 -12.58
N ALA A 28 6.78 -0.85 -12.17
CA ALA A 28 7.80 -0.06 -12.86
C ALA A 28 7.92 -0.35 -14.38
N PRO A 29 7.82 -1.60 -14.88
CA PRO A 29 7.90 -1.88 -16.31
C PRO A 29 6.77 -1.24 -17.14
N THR A 30 5.69 -0.82 -16.49
CA THR A 30 4.52 -0.19 -17.13
C THR A 30 4.55 1.33 -17.08
N LEU A 31 5.56 1.93 -16.44
CA LEU A 31 5.62 3.36 -16.14
C LEU A 31 6.80 4.05 -16.84
N SER A 32 6.68 5.37 -16.96
CA SER A 32 7.77 6.23 -17.41
C SER A 32 8.85 6.37 -16.32
N ALA A 33 10.03 6.86 -16.71
CA ALA A 33 11.10 7.20 -15.76
C ALA A 33 10.63 8.19 -14.68
N THR A 34 9.76 9.14 -15.05
CA THR A 34 9.13 10.06 -14.10
C THR A 34 8.27 9.32 -13.08
N GLY A 35 7.43 8.36 -13.50
CA GLY A 35 6.63 7.55 -12.59
C GLY A 35 7.48 6.75 -11.61
N ILE A 36 8.57 6.14 -12.10
CA ILE A 36 9.51 5.38 -11.26
C ILE A 36 10.17 6.31 -10.22
N ALA A 37 10.66 7.48 -10.64
CA ALA A 37 11.28 8.45 -9.73
C ALA A 37 10.28 9.00 -8.68
N THR A 38 9.04 9.28 -9.11
CA THR A 38 7.96 9.72 -8.22
C THR A 38 7.70 8.66 -7.15
N PHE A 39 7.50 7.39 -7.54
CA PHE A 39 7.28 6.33 -6.56
C PHE A 39 8.48 6.16 -5.62
N GLY A 40 9.70 6.21 -6.15
CA GLY A 40 10.92 6.13 -5.34
C GLY A 40 10.97 7.18 -4.23
N SER A 41 10.54 8.41 -4.53
CA SER A 41 10.45 9.49 -3.55
C SER A 41 9.33 9.25 -2.53
N VAL A 42 8.17 8.76 -2.98
CA VAL A 42 7.03 8.42 -2.11
C VAL A 42 7.39 7.28 -1.16
N ALA A 43 8.13 6.27 -1.62
CA ALA A 43 8.52 5.09 -0.88
C ALA A 43 9.83 5.26 -0.10
N ALA A 44 10.43 6.46 -0.03
CA ALA A 44 11.65 6.70 0.74
C ALA A 44 11.39 6.57 2.26
N ALA A 45 12.40 6.10 3.01
CA ALA A 45 12.30 5.92 4.46
C ALA A 45 11.92 7.22 5.19
N ASP A 46 12.53 8.36 4.83
CA ASP A 46 12.22 9.67 5.42
C ASP A 46 10.76 10.10 5.15
N ALA A 47 10.23 9.78 3.97
CA ALA A 47 8.83 10.07 3.63
C ALA A 47 7.87 9.26 4.52
N PHE A 48 8.18 8.00 4.79
CA PHE A 48 7.43 7.22 5.78
C PHE A 48 7.59 7.75 7.20
N GLY A 49 8.79 8.22 7.58
CA GLY A 49 9.03 8.86 8.87
C GLY A 49 8.12 10.06 9.10
N ALA A 50 7.99 10.94 8.09
CA ALA A 50 7.05 12.05 8.14
C ALA A 50 5.59 11.58 8.23
N ARG A 51 5.22 10.52 7.50
CA ARG A 51 3.86 9.96 7.53
C ARG A 51 3.49 9.34 8.89
N LEU A 52 4.45 8.70 9.59
CA LEU A 52 4.26 8.20 10.96
C LEU A 52 3.98 9.30 11.99
N GLN A 53 4.42 10.54 11.74
CA GLN A 53 4.10 11.70 12.59
C GLN A 53 2.76 12.36 12.23
N GLY A 54 2.18 12.01 11.09
CA GLY A 54 0.91 12.55 10.60
C GLY A 54 -0.28 11.66 10.95
N ASP A 55 -1.44 12.00 10.38
CA ASP A 55 -2.66 11.21 10.53
C ASP A 55 -2.67 9.99 9.58
N ASN A 56 -1.67 9.11 9.70
CA ASN A 56 -1.56 7.89 8.91
C ASN A 56 -1.41 6.68 9.83
N HIS A 57 -2.15 5.61 9.53
CA HIS A 57 -1.95 4.32 10.18
C HIS A 57 -1.10 3.44 9.27
N ILE A 58 0.14 3.15 9.69
CA ILE A 58 1.03 2.24 8.98
C ILE A 58 1.17 0.96 9.80
N LEU A 59 0.78 -0.17 9.20
CA LEU A 59 0.97 -1.50 9.77
C LEU A 59 1.97 -2.27 8.93
N VAL A 60 2.76 -3.13 9.58
CA VAL A 60 3.69 -4.07 8.94
C VAL A 60 3.27 -5.50 9.21
N ALA A 61 3.55 -6.36 8.24
CA ALA A 61 3.54 -7.82 8.41
C ALA A 61 4.97 -8.25 8.69
N GLU A 62 5.20 -8.85 9.85
CA GLU A 62 6.50 -9.37 10.29
C GLU A 62 6.50 -10.90 10.25
N GLN A 63 7.53 -11.47 9.65
CA GLN A 63 7.81 -12.90 9.66
C GLN A 63 9.30 -13.12 9.90
N ASP A 64 9.66 -14.00 10.84
CA ASP A 64 11.05 -14.30 11.19
C ASP A 64 11.90 -13.05 11.49
N ALA A 65 11.31 -12.11 12.24
CA ALA A 65 11.89 -10.80 12.57
C ALA A 65 12.20 -9.90 11.36
N ARG A 66 11.57 -10.15 10.20
CA ARG A 66 11.67 -9.33 9.00
C ARG A 66 10.31 -8.77 8.60
N VAL A 67 10.29 -7.51 8.19
CA VAL A 67 9.11 -6.91 7.53
C VAL A 67 8.99 -7.51 6.13
N VAL A 68 7.87 -8.17 5.85
CA VAL A 68 7.56 -8.82 4.57
C VAL A 68 6.36 -8.18 3.85
N GLY A 69 5.77 -7.15 4.44
CA GLY A 69 4.65 -6.42 3.87
C GLY A 69 4.26 -5.22 4.71
N MET A 70 3.53 -4.29 4.10
CA MET A 70 3.03 -3.09 4.76
C MET A 70 1.68 -2.67 4.19
N VAL A 71 0.89 -1.99 5.02
CA VAL A 71 -0.28 -1.21 4.60
C VAL A 71 -0.28 0.17 5.24
N GLU A 72 -0.68 1.19 4.47
CA GLU A 72 -0.83 2.57 4.92
C GLU A 72 -2.26 3.05 4.66
N LEU A 73 -2.94 3.45 5.73
CA LEU A 73 -4.22 4.14 5.69
C LEU A 73 -4.03 5.60 6.04
N LYS A 74 -4.20 6.47 5.04
CA LYS A 74 -4.10 7.92 5.17
C LYS A 74 -5.42 8.52 5.63
N GLU A 75 -5.35 9.30 6.70
CA GLU A 75 -6.43 10.10 7.30
C GLU A 75 -7.72 9.28 7.53
N GLY A 76 -7.54 7.99 7.87
CA GLY A 76 -8.62 7.04 8.11
C GLY A 76 -9.48 6.68 6.90
N ARG A 77 -9.22 7.15 5.68
CA ARG A 77 -10.18 6.99 4.56
C ARG A 77 -9.58 6.62 3.21
N HIS A 78 -8.26 6.64 3.10
CA HIS A 78 -7.57 6.36 1.84
C HIS A 78 -6.48 5.33 2.04
N LEU A 79 -6.60 4.17 1.41
CA LEU A 79 -5.55 3.17 1.37
C LEU A 79 -4.45 3.66 0.43
N ALA A 80 -3.43 4.30 1.00
CA ALA A 80 -2.39 4.99 0.24
C ALA A 80 -1.39 3.99 -0.35
N MET A 81 -1.06 2.94 0.42
CA MET A 81 -0.11 1.91 0.01
C MET A 81 -0.48 0.54 0.60
N LEU A 82 -0.28 -0.51 -0.18
CA LEU A 82 -0.39 -1.90 0.25
C LEU A 82 0.59 -2.73 -0.59
N PHE A 83 1.67 -3.19 0.03
CA PHE A 83 2.74 -3.92 -0.64
C PHE A 83 3.14 -5.15 0.18
N VAL A 84 3.53 -6.20 -0.54
CA VAL A 84 4.04 -7.46 0.03
C VAL A 84 5.32 -7.78 -0.74
N ASP A 85 6.35 -8.20 0.00
CA ASP A 85 7.62 -8.65 -0.56
C ASP A 85 7.35 -9.70 -1.66
N PRO A 86 7.90 -9.55 -2.87
CA PRO A 86 7.63 -10.47 -3.98
C PRO A 86 7.84 -11.95 -3.65
N THR A 87 8.84 -12.26 -2.84
CA THR A 87 9.15 -13.64 -2.42
C THR A 87 8.09 -14.22 -1.47
N CYS A 88 7.26 -13.38 -0.88
CA CYS A 88 6.22 -13.72 0.09
C CYS A 88 4.79 -13.55 -0.45
N GLN A 89 4.63 -13.19 -1.73
CA GLN A 89 3.32 -13.03 -2.36
C GLN A 89 2.58 -14.37 -2.54
N GLY A 90 1.26 -14.31 -2.75
CA GLY A 90 0.41 -15.50 -2.91
C GLY A 90 0.07 -16.23 -1.60
N GLN A 91 0.59 -15.78 -0.46
CA GLN A 91 0.41 -16.43 0.85
C GLN A 91 -0.69 -15.76 1.72
N GLY A 92 -1.50 -14.87 1.15
CA GLY A 92 -2.58 -14.17 1.85
C GLY A 92 -2.15 -12.98 2.72
N ILE A 93 -0.86 -12.62 2.73
CA ILE A 93 -0.31 -11.52 3.57
C ILE A 93 -0.98 -10.17 3.28
N GLY A 94 -1.16 -9.82 2.00
CA GLY A 94 -1.81 -8.56 1.62
C GLY A 94 -3.26 -8.46 2.09
N HIS A 95 -3.98 -9.59 2.11
CA HIS A 95 -5.34 -9.63 2.61
C HIS A 95 -5.36 -9.48 4.14
N ALA A 96 -4.46 -10.16 4.85
CA ALA A 96 -4.35 -10.02 6.30
C ALA A 96 -4.01 -8.58 6.71
N LEU A 97 -3.09 -7.92 6.00
CA LEU A 97 -2.78 -6.49 6.20
C LEU A 97 -4.00 -5.61 5.96
N PHE A 98 -4.72 -5.82 4.87
CA PHE A 98 -5.93 -5.09 4.56
C PHE A 98 -6.98 -5.23 5.67
N GLU A 99 -7.31 -6.46 6.10
CA GLU A 99 -8.26 -6.70 7.19
C GLU A 99 -7.81 -6.04 8.49
N ALA A 100 -6.52 -6.10 8.82
CA ALA A 100 -5.99 -5.50 10.04
C ALA A 100 -6.06 -3.97 10.08
N VAL A 101 -6.12 -3.29 8.93
CA VAL A 101 -6.24 -1.83 8.88
C VAL A 101 -7.70 -1.35 8.88
N LEU A 102 -8.67 -2.22 8.57
CA LEU A 102 -10.10 -1.86 8.52
C LEU A 102 -10.64 -1.21 9.80
N PRO A 103 -10.27 -1.66 11.02
CA PRO A 103 -10.73 -1.01 12.25
C PRO A 103 -10.30 0.45 12.41
N GLN A 104 -9.32 0.91 11.63
CA GLN A 104 -8.85 2.30 11.64
C GLN A 104 -9.60 3.20 10.64
N VAL A 105 -10.50 2.63 9.84
CA VAL A 105 -11.26 3.38 8.84
C VAL A 105 -12.26 4.31 9.51
N ARG A 106 -12.25 5.57 9.09
CA ARG A 106 -13.10 6.65 9.55
C ARG A 106 -14.00 7.10 8.40
N GLY A 107 -15.30 7.07 8.67
CA GLY A 107 -16.31 7.48 7.71
C GLY A 107 -16.82 6.33 6.84
N PRO A 108 -17.80 6.61 5.97
CA PRO A 108 -18.57 5.57 5.31
C PRO A 108 -17.85 4.92 4.14
N MET A 109 -16.74 5.50 3.65
CA MET A 109 -16.11 5.09 2.40
C MET A 109 -14.58 5.01 2.56
N LEU A 110 -14.03 3.90 2.05
CA LEU A 110 -12.60 3.68 1.89
C LEU A 110 -12.25 3.77 0.41
N THR A 111 -11.23 4.57 0.08
CA THR A 111 -10.79 4.79 -1.30
C THR A 111 -9.38 4.25 -1.53
N VAL A 112 -9.04 3.93 -2.78
CA VAL A 112 -7.69 3.56 -3.21
C VAL A 112 -7.42 4.05 -4.62
N ARG A 113 -6.16 4.39 -4.90
CA ARG A 113 -5.63 4.56 -6.25
C ARG A 113 -4.79 3.33 -6.58
N ALA A 114 -5.42 2.31 -7.12
CA ALA A 114 -4.78 1.03 -7.38
C ALA A 114 -3.90 1.11 -8.64
N SER A 115 -2.73 0.48 -8.62
CA SER A 115 -2.03 0.16 -9.87
C SER A 115 -2.91 -0.76 -10.71
N LEU A 116 -2.82 -0.65 -12.04
CA LEU A 116 -3.75 -1.36 -12.95
C LEU A 116 -3.72 -2.88 -12.74
N ASN A 117 -2.54 -3.44 -12.47
CA ASN A 117 -2.36 -4.86 -12.17
C ASN A 117 -2.95 -5.30 -10.82
N ALA A 118 -3.19 -4.38 -9.89
CA ALA A 118 -3.74 -4.67 -8.56
C ALA A 118 -5.28 -4.56 -8.52
N VAL A 119 -5.93 -4.02 -9.56
CA VAL A 119 -7.39 -3.89 -9.65
C VAL A 119 -8.12 -5.20 -9.34
N PRO A 120 -7.75 -6.37 -9.91
CA PRO A 120 -8.41 -7.64 -9.60
C PRO A 120 -8.36 -8.02 -8.12
N THR A 121 -7.30 -7.63 -7.41
CA THR A 121 -7.17 -7.88 -5.95
C THR A 121 -8.13 -6.99 -5.17
N TYR A 122 -8.22 -5.70 -5.50
CA TYR A 122 -9.13 -4.79 -4.82
C TYR A 122 -10.60 -5.11 -5.08
N LEU A 123 -10.95 -5.61 -6.27
CA LEU A 123 -12.30 -6.14 -6.54
C LEU A 123 -12.66 -7.27 -5.56
N ARG A 124 -11.72 -8.19 -5.25
CA ARG A 124 -11.94 -9.27 -4.27
C ARG A 124 -12.05 -8.75 -2.84
N TYR A 125 -11.45 -7.60 -2.52
CA TYR A 125 -11.61 -6.92 -1.24
C TYR A 125 -12.92 -6.11 -1.15
N GLY A 126 -13.77 -6.17 -2.18
CA GLY A 126 -15.07 -5.49 -2.20
C GLY A 126 -15.00 -4.03 -2.62
N PHE A 127 -13.90 -3.57 -3.22
CA PHE A 127 -13.88 -2.28 -3.91
C PHE A 127 -14.58 -2.39 -5.26
N VAL A 128 -15.12 -1.27 -5.73
CA VAL A 128 -15.66 -1.06 -7.07
C VAL A 128 -14.93 0.07 -7.76
N LEU A 129 -14.97 0.11 -9.09
CA LEU A 129 -14.36 1.19 -9.88
C LEU A 129 -15.07 2.52 -9.59
N ASP A 130 -14.29 3.60 -9.46
CA ASP A 130 -14.78 4.96 -9.18
C ASP A 130 -14.27 5.96 -10.24
N GLY A 131 -14.77 5.77 -11.47
CA GLY A 131 -14.41 6.55 -12.63
C GLY A 131 -13.27 5.96 -13.46
N GLU A 132 -12.69 6.79 -14.33
CA GLU A 132 -11.69 6.37 -15.32
C GLU A 132 -10.29 6.22 -14.72
N VAL A 133 -9.43 5.52 -15.48
CA VAL A 133 -7.98 5.45 -15.21
C VAL A 133 -7.40 6.87 -15.26
N GLY A 134 -6.61 7.21 -14.26
CA GLY A 134 -5.93 8.49 -14.16
C GLY A 134 -4.42 8.34 -14.10
N GLU A 135 -3.73 9.47 -14.23
CA GLU A 135 -2.29 9.56 -14.02
C GLU A 135 -1.98 10.72 -13.07
N PHE A 136 -0.97 10.56 -12.21
CA PHE A 136 -0.45 11.62 -11.38
C PHE A 136 1.07 11.50 -11.30
N ASN A 137 1.80 12.51 -11.79
CA ASN A 137 3.27 12.54 -11.80
C ASN A 137 3.90 11.26 -12.38
N GLY A 138 3.35 10.74 -13.49
CA GLY A 138 3.83 9.52 -14.14
C GLY A 138 3.33 8.21 -13.51
N LEU A 139 2.56 8.26 -12.42
CA LEU A 139 1.92 7.08 -11.82
C LEU A 139 0.52 6.89 -12.39
N VAL A 140 0.32 5.81 -13.14
CA VAL A 140 -0.99 5.43 -13.68
C VAL A 140 -1.76 4.61 -12.64
N TYR A 141 -3.02 4.96 -12.40
CA TYR A 141 -3.85 4.30 -11.40
C TYR A 141 -5.32 4.20 -11.82
N GLN A 142 -6.02 3.21 -11.27
CA GLN A 142 -7.47 3.10 -11.28
C GLN A 142 -8.01 3.55 -9.93
N LYS A 143 -8.91 4.54 -9.92
CA LYS A 143 -9.65 4.92 -8.71
C LYS A 143 -10.66 3.85 -8.36
N MET A 144 -10.70 3.47 -7.10
CA MET A 144 -11.66 2.50 -6.59
C MET A 144 -12.16 2.91 -5.21
N VAL A 145 -13.39 2.53 -4.88
CA VAL A 145 -14.06 2.85 -3.62
C VAL A 145 -14.74 1.61 -3.03
N ARG A 146 -14.81 1.53 -1.71
CA ARG A 146 -15.51 0.50 -0.93
C ARG A 146 -16.28 1.16 0.20
N ALA A 147 -17.47 0.67 0.51
CA ALA A 147 -18.16 1.06 1.74
C ALA A 147 -17.43 0.51 2.98
N ALA A 148 -17.14 1.38 3.94
CA ALA A 148 -16.66 0.98 5.26
C ALA A 148 -17.83 0.28 5.98
N ALA A 149 -17.60 -0.97 6.40
CA ALA A 149 -18.59 -1.77 7.14
C ALA A 149 -18.63 -1.36 8.62
#